data_AF-A0A0C2DUM8-F1
#
_entry.id   AF-A0A0C2DUM8-F1
#
_cell.length_a   1.000
_cell.length_b   1.000
_cell.length_c   1.000
_cell.angle_alpha   90.00
_cell.angle_beta   90.00
_cell.angle_gamma   90.00
#
_symmetry.space_group_name_H-M   'P 1'
#
loop_
_entity.id
_entity.type
_entity.pdbx_description
1 polymer ?
#
loop_
_entity_poly.entity_id
_entity_poly.type
_entity_poly.pdbx_seq_one_letter_code
_entity_poly.pdbx_strand_id
1 'polypeptide(L)'
;MTSDILFDVQTLPCDEIRKFLRGFSGVGAKIAECVALMSLGQNQCVPVDRHVFEITKKYFLPPLKDSSLTDALNRHIMEFYEEKFGAYAGWAQAVLFNQHLEKFVHTPSITKQVKQKESAVKMKSGRKEKKIIKKSSSRKSRKDESCGIPLKGS
;
A
#
# COMPACT_ATOMS: atom_id res chain seq x y z
N MET A 1 31.19 16.86 -23.22
CA MET A 1 30.80 15.70 -22.40
C MET A 1 29.98 16.25 -21.26
N THR A 2 28.66 16.13 -21.33
CA THR A 2 27.80 16.39 -20.17
C THR A 2 28.06 15.26 -19.20
N SER A 3 28.82 15.52 -18.14
CA SER A 3 28.89 14.58 -17.03
C SER A 3 27.47 14.33 -16.54
N ASP A 4 27.04 13.07 -16.55
CA ASP A 4 25.74 12.71 -16.02
C ASP A 4 25.80 12.91 -14.50
N ILE A 5 25.34 14.08 -14.06
CA ILE A 5 25.33 14.54 -12.67
C ILE A 5 24.82 13.47 -11.70
N LEU A 6 23.91 12.60 -12.15
CA LEU A 6 23.35 11.52 -11.33
C LEU A 6 24.32 10.38 -11.10
N PHE A 7 25.13 10.02 -12.10
CA PHE A 7 26.18 9.01 -11.92
C PHE A 7 27.25 9.50 -10.95
N ASP A 8 27.63 10.78 -11.06
CA ASP A 8 28.60 11.39 -10.16
C ASP A 8 28.09 11.37 -8.71
N VAL A 9 26.81 11.73 -8.50
CA VAL A 9 26.18 11.75 -7.17
C VAL A 9 26.13 10.36 -6.53
N GLN A 10 25.93 9.28 -7.28
CA GLN A 10 25.90 7.92 -6.73
C GLN A 10 27.23 7.48 -6.10
N THR A 11 28.35 8.07 -6.51
CA THR A 11 29.68 7.75 -5.99
C THR A 11 30.02 8.52 -4.71
N LEU A 12 29.22 9.52 -4.35
CA LEU A 12 29.45 10.34 -3.17
C LEU A 12 29.15 9.58 -1.87
N PRO A 13 29.79 9.97 -0.76
CA PRO A 13 29.39 9.50 0.56
C PRO A 13 27.94 9.84 0.87
N CYS A 14 27.29 8.99 1.68
CA CYS A 14 25.87 9.09 2.01
C CYS A 14 25.46 10.48 2.53
N ASP A 15 26.29 11.13 3.35
CA ASP A 15 26.00 12.45 3.89
C ASP A 15 26.04 13.56 2.82
N GLU A 16 26.93 13.45 1.85
CA GLU A 16 27.00 14.38 0.72
C GLU A 16 25.83 14.16 -0.24
N ILE A 17 25.40 12.91 -0.45
CA ILE A 17 24.16 12.60 -1.19
C ILE A 17 22.96 13.26 -0.52
N ARG A 18 22.80 13.09 0.81
CA ARG A 18 21.72 13.70 1.59
C ARG A 18 21.71 15.22 1.45
N LYS A 19 22.90 15.85 1.56
CA LYS A 19 23.07 17.30 1.44
C LYS A 19 22.73 17.79 0.04
N PHE A 20 23.20 17.10 -1.00
CA PHE A 20 22.88 17.39 -2.39
C PHE A 20 21.37 17.33 -2.65
N LEU A 21 20.72 16.24 -2.25
CA LEU A 21 19.27 16.04 -2.44
C LEU A 21 18.43 17.07 -1.69
N ARG A 22 18.84 17.47 -0.48
CA ARG A 22 18.15 18.51 0.30
C ARG A 22 18.33 19.93 -0.25
N GLY A 23 19.19 20.12 -1.25
CA GLY A 23 19.33 21.39 -1.97
C GLY A 23 18.15 21.70 -2.89
N PHE A 24 17.33 20.70 -3.24
CA PHE A 24 16.15 20.90 -4.08
C PHE A 24 14.96 21.40 -3.26
N SER A 25 14.25 22.40 -3.77
CA SER A 25 13.03 22.93 -3.14
C SER A 25 11.99 21.83 -2.98
N GLY A 26 11.45 21.68 -1.75
CA GLY A 26 10.48 20.64 -1.41
C GLY A 26 11.09 19.28 -1.03
N VAL A 27 12.41 19.11 -1.09
CA VAL A 27 13.08 17.86 -0.67
C VAL A 27 13.52 17.93 0.79
N GLY A 28 12.71 17.37 1.67
CA GLY A 28 13.04 17.18 3.09
C GLY A 28 13.83 15.87 3.35
N ALA A 29 14.19 15.64 4.62
CA ALA A 29 14.98 14.47 5.04
C ALA A 29 14.37 13.14 4.56
N LYS A 30 13.06 12.94 4.74
CA LYS A 30 12.36 11.72 4.29
C LYS A 30 12.50 11.50 2.78
N ILE A 31 12.32 12.55 1.97
CA ILE A 31 12.36 12.43 0.51
C ILE A 31 13.79 12.17 0.04
N ALA A 32 14.78 12.86 0.64
CA ALA A 32 16.18 12.62 0.35
C ALA A 32 16.57 11.16 0.62
N GLU A 33 16.18 10.60 1.77
CA GLU A 33 16.43 9.18 2.08
C GLU A 33 15.73 8.23 1.10
N CYS A 34 14.48 8.51 0.69
CA CYS A 34 13.78 7.70 -0.31
C CYS A 34 14.55 7.63 -1.63
N VAL A 35 15.02 8.78 -2.13
CA VAL A 35 15.77 8.85 -3.40
C VAL A 35 17.11 8.16 -3.25
N ALA A 36 17.82 8.38 -2.14
CA ALA A 36 19.10 7.74 -1.87
C ALA A 36 18.98 6.20 -1.84
N LEU A 37 17.98 5.68 -1.14
CA LEU A 37 17.72 4.24 -1.05
C LEU A 37 17.28 3.63 -2.39
N MET A 38 16.27 4.21 -3.04
CA MET A 38 15.58 3.56 -4.16
C MET A 38 16.22 3.86 -5.53
N SER A 39 17.05 4.91 -5.63
CA SER A 39 17.56 5.39 -6.91
C SER A 39 19.07 5.58 -6.95
N LEU A 40 19.74 5.71 -5.80
CA LEU A 40 21.19 5.95 -5.73
C LEU A 40 21.98 4.80 -5.08
N GLY A 41 21.34 3.65 -4.85
CA GLY A 41 21.99 2.44 -4.35
C GLY A 41 22.44 2.51 -2.88
N GLN A 42 21.99 3.51 -2.11
CA GLN A 42 22.36 3.67 -0.71
C GLN A 42 21.45 2.80 0.18
N ASN A 43 21.76 1.50 0.24
CA ASN A 43 20.95 0.49 0.93
C ASN A 43 20.79 0.72 2.44
N GLN A 44 21.69 1.51 3.03
CA GLN A 44 21.69 1.91 4.43
C GLN A 44 20.76 3.10 4.71
N CYS A 45 20.36 3.89 3.71
CA CYS A 45 19.44 5.02 3.89
C CYS A 45 18.07 4.56 4.36
N VAL A 46 17.51 5.25 5.36
CA VAL A 46 16.26 4.86 6.04
C VAL A 46 15.24 5.98 5.93
N PRO A 47 14.26 5.87 5.01
CA PRO A 47 13.19 6.84 4.91
C PRO A 47 12.24 6.76 6.11
N VAL A 48 12.38 7.68 7.05
CA VAL A 48 11.49 7.76 8.23
C VAL A 48 10.32 8.71 7.95
N ASP A 49 9.14 8.13 7.76
CA ASP A 49 7.86 8.85 7.71
C ASP A 49 7.00 8.59 8.96
N ARG A 50 5.75 9.06 8.94
CA ARG A 50 4.81 8.85 10.05
C ARG A 50 4.56 7.36 10.33
N HIS A 51 4.39 6.52 9.31
CA HIS A 51 4.10 5.10 9.50
C HIS A 51 5.32 4.35 10.03
N VAL A 52 6.50 4.63 9.48
CA VAL A 52 7.77 4.07 9.97
C VAL A 52 8.02 4.51 11.41
N PHE A 53 7.72 5.76 11.75
CA PHE A 53 7.80 6.23 13.12
C PHE A 53 6.85 5.46 14.05
N GLU A 54 5.59 5.23 13.67
CA GLU A 54 4.65 4.43 14.47
C GLU A 54 5.09 2.97 14.62
N ILE A 55 5.61 2.34 13.56
CA ILE A 55 6.21 0.99 13.63
C ILE A 55 7.36 0.99 14.64
N THR A 56 8.24 1.99 14.56
CA THR A 56 9.42 2.10 15.39
C THR A 56 9.06 2.25 16.86
N LYS A 57 8.15 3.17 17.19
CA LYS A 57 7.62 3.34 18.55
C LYS A 57 6.98 2.05 19.08
N LYS A 58 6.25 1.33 18.23
CA LYS A 58 5.50 0.15 18.68
C LYS A 58 6.39 -1.07 18.94
N TYR A 59 7.36 -1.34 18.09
CA TYR A 59 8.08 -2.62 18.09
C TYR A 59 9.53 -2.52 18.55
N PHE A 60 10.14 -1.33 18.47
CA PHE A 60 11.57 -1.18 18.69
C PHE A 60 11.90 -0.23 19.82
N LEU A 61 11.24 0.92 19.88
CA LEU A 61 11.49 1.99 20.85
C LEU A 61 10.20 2.40 21.58
N PRO A 62 9.60 1.53 22.42
CA PRO A 62 8.41 1.85 23.22
C PRO A 62 8.47 3.13 24.05
N PRO A 63 9.63 3.54 24.62
CA PRO A 63 9.74 4.80 25.35
C PRO A 63 9.40 6.05 24.52
N LEU A 64 9.43 5.97 23.18
CA LEU A 64 9.10 7.06 22.28
C LEU A 64 7.59 7.24 22.05
N LYS A 65 6.71 6.46 22.69
CA LYS A 65 5.26 6.41 22.42
C LYS A 65 4.59 7.79 22.35
N ASP A 66 4.91 8.68 23.29
CA ASP A 66 4.30 10.01 23.43
C ASP A 66 5.12 11.13 22.77
N SER A 67 6.20 10.77 22.06
CA SER A 67 7.04 11.72 21.33
C SER A 67 6.49 12.06 19.95
N SER A 68 6.76 13.28 19.50
CA SER A 68 6.51 13.72 18.12
C SER A 68 7.77 13.58 17.28
N LEU A 69 7.59 13.39 15.96
CA LEU A 69 8.71 13.26 15.03
C LEU A 69 9.37 14.62 14.81
N THR A 70 10.51 14.85 15.47
CA THR A 70 11.39 16.01 15.26
C THR A 70 12.59 15.62 14.39
N ASP A 71 13.31 16.59 13.82
CA ASP A 71 14.51 16.31 13.01
C ASP A 71 15.59 15.54 13.79
N ALA A 72 15.78 15.88 15.06
CA ALA A 72 16.74 15.19 15.93
C ALA A 72 16.31 13.74 16.19
N LEU A 73 15.02 13.51 16.42
CA LEU A 73 14.48 12.17 16.62
C LEU A 73 14.51 11.35 15.31
N ASN A 74 14.26 11.99 14.18
CA ASN A 74 14.37 11.38 12.86
C ASN A 74 15.78 10.82 12.64
N ARG A 75 16.82 11.63 12.92
CA ARG A 75 18.21 11.19 12.85
C ARG A 75 18.51 10.04 13.80
N HIS A 76 18.07 10.12 15.05
CA HIS A 76 18.25 9.04 16.01
C HIS A 76 17.60 7.72 15.56
N ILE A 77 16.43 7.79 14.91
CA ILE A 77 15.77 6.61 14.35
C ILE A 77 16.59 6.05 13.17
N MET A 78 17.10 6.89 12.28
CA MET A 78 17.95 6.41 11.17
C MET A 78 19.19 5.68 11.70
N GLU A 79 19.90 6.27 12.66
CA GLU A 79 21.05 5.67 13.35
C GLU A 79 20.68 4.33 13.99
N PHE A 80 19.54 4.24 14.68
CA PHE A 80 19.04 3.00 15.27
C PHE A 80 18.81 1.89 14.22
N TYR A 81 18.25 2.22 13.06
CA TYR A 81 18.04 1.23 12.00
C TYR A 81 19.36 0.79 11.37
N GLU A 82 20.29 1.72 11.15
CA GLU A 82 21.65 1.42 10.66
C GLU A 82 22.39 0.49 11.64
N GLU A 83 22.33 0.76 12.95
CA GLU A 83 22.93 -0.09 13.99
C GLU A 83 22.29 -1.48 14.03
N LYS A 84 20.96 -1.55 13.89
CA LYS A 84 20.21 -2.81 14.01
C LYS A 84 20.29 -3.72 12.79
N PHE A 85 20.24 -3.14 11.60
CA PHE A 85 20.08 -3.87 10.32
C PHE A 85 21.29 -3.72 9.39
N GLY A 86 22.27 -2.90 9.76
CA GLY A 86 23.52 -2.72 9.04
C GLY A 86 23.33 -2.17 7.64
N ALA A 87 24.10 -2.71 6.69
CA ALA A 87 24.18 -2.22 5.31
C ALA A 87 22.84 -2.25 4.53
N TYR A 88 21.83 -2.97 5.03
CA TYR A 88 20.52 -3.13 4.39
C TYR A 88 19.38 -2.53 5.22
N ALA A 89 19.67 -1.56 6.08
CA ALA A 89 18.69 -0.90 6.95
C ALA A 89 17.48 -0.33 6.20
N GLY A 90 17.68 0.28 5.03
CA GLY A 90 16.60 0.78 4.19
C GLY A 90 15.69 -0.32 3.65
N TRP A 91 16.27 -1.46 3.27
CA TRP A 91 15.49 -2.61 2.82
C TRP A 91 14.69 -3.26 3.96
N ALA A 92 15.28 -3.35 5.16
CA ALA A 92 14.56 -3.81 6.34
C ALA A 92 13.38 -2.89 6.67
N GLN A 93 13.58 -1.57 6.59
CA GLN A 93 12.51 -0.58 6.73
C GLN A 93 11.40 -0.81 5.71
N ALA A 94 11.73 -1.07 4.43
CA ALA A 94 10.73 -1.32 3.39
C ALA A 94 9.88 -2.57 3.68
N VAL A 95 10.49 -3.66 4.16
CA VAL A 95 9.77 -4.88 4.57
C VAL A 95 8.81 -4.60 5.73
N LEU A 96 9.28 -3.90 6.77
CA LEU A 96 8.47 -3.52 7.92
C LEU A 96 7.30 -2.61 7.53
N PHE A 97 7.55 -1.66 6.62
CA PHE A 97 6.53 -0.77 6.09
C PHE A 97 5.46 -1.55 5.31
N ASN A 98 5.86 -2.49 4.44
CA ASN A 98 4.92 -3.33 3.69
C ASN A 98 4.00 -4.14 4.62
N GLN A 99 4.53 -4.73 5.69
CA GLN A 99 3.70 -5.41 6.69
C GLN A 99 2.72 -4.47 7.40
N HIS A 100 3.09 -3.21 7.60
CA HIS A 100 2.19 -2.22 8.18
C HIS A 100 1.03 -1.87 7.24
N LEU A 101 1.23 -1.92 5.93
CA LEU A 101 0.20 -1.66 4.92
C LEU A 101 -0.91 -2.72 4.89
N GLU A 102 -0.61 -3.98 5.22
CA GLU A 102 -1.59 -5.09 5.18
C GLU A 102 -2.85 -4.81 6.03
N LYS A 103 -2.69 -4.09 7.14
CA LYS A 103 -3.78 -3.65 8.03
C LYS A 103 -4.81 -2.75 7.34
N PHE A 104 -4.38 -2.03 6.31
CA PHE A 104 -5.23 -1.13 5.51
C PHE A 104 -5.84 -1.83 4.30
N VAL A 105 -5.25 -2.95 3.85
CA VAL A 105 -5.80 -3.75 2.74
C VAL A 105 -6.94 -4.66 3.22
N HIS A 106 -6.82 -5.22 4.43
CA HIS A 106 -7.78 -6.19 4.97
C HIS A 106 -8.86 -5.57 5.85
N THR A 107 -8.92 -4.25 5.99
CA THR A 107 -9.96 -3.59 6.76
C THR A 107 -11.30 -3.63 5.99
N PRO A 108 -12.41 -4.10 6.61
CA PRO A 108 -13.68 -4.46 5.93
C PRO A 108 -14.51 -3.25 5.41
N SER A 109 -13.89 -2.08 5.25
CA SER A 109 -14.52 -0.87 4.71
C SER A 109 -14.76 -0.97 3.19
N ILE A 110 -13.83 -1.57 2.45
CA ILE A 110 -13.93 -1.71 0.98
C ILE A 110 -15.00 -2.75 0.61
N THR A 111 -15.13 -3.83 1.38
CA THR A 111 -16.07 -4.92 1.07
C THR A 111 -17.54 -4.53 1.20
N LYS A 112 -17.88 -3.55 2.06
CA LYS A 112 -19.27 -3.06 2.19
C LYS A 112 -19.69 -2.17 1.00
N GLN A 113 -18.78 -1.38 0.44
CA GLN A 113 -19.08 -0.49 -0.70
C GLN A 113 -19.28 -1.25 -2.02
N VAL A 114 -18.55 -2.36 -2.22
CA VAL A 114 -18.70 -3.21 -3.41
C VAL A 114 -20.02 -3.99 -3.38
N LYS A 115 -20.40 -4.58 -2.23
CA LYS A 115 -21.69 -5.30 -2.08
C LYS A 115 -22.93 -4.42 -2.22
N GLN A 116 -22.85 -3.14 -1.85
CA GLN A 116 -23.97 -2.20 -2.00
C GLN A 116 -24.16 -1.71 -3.45
N LYS A 117 -23.08 -1.59 -4.24
CA LYS A 117 -23.18 -1.21 -5.66
C LYS A 117 -23.75 -2.33 -6.54
N GLU A 118 -23.42 -3.59 -6.30
CA GLU A 118 -24.00 -4.73 -7.05
C GLU A 118 -25.50 -4.90 -6.82
N SER A 119 -25.97 -4.64 -5.59
CA SER A 119 -27.39 -4.73 -5.22
C SER A 119 -28.25 -3.65 -5.88
N ALA A 120 -27.67 -2.46 -6.14
CA ALA A 120 -28.36 -1.34 -6.80
C ALA A 120 -28.43 -1.50 -8.34
N VAL A 121 -27.47 -2.19 -8.96
CA VAL A 121 -27.48 -2.46 -10.42
C VAL A 121 -28.54 -3.50 -10.78
N LYS A 122 -28.77 -4.52 -9.93
CA LYS A 122 -29.75 -5.58 -10.19
C LYS A 122 -31.21 -5.10 -10.19
N MET A 123 -31.52 -3.97 -9.53
CA MET A 123 -32.88 -3.44 -9.44
C MET A 123 -33.28 -2.53 -10.63
N LYS A 124 -32.30 -2.03 -11.41
CA LYS A 124 -32.57 -1.08 -12.52
C LYS A 124 -32.78 -1.74 -13.89
N SER A 125 -32.51 -3.04 -14.04
CA SER A 125 -32.68 -3.76 -15.32
C SER A 125 -34.12 -4.26 -15.57
N GLY A 126 -35.07 -4.05 -14.66
CA GLY A 126 -36.43 -4.64 -14.73
C GLY A 126 -37.55 -3.74 -15.25
N ARG A 127 -37.28 -2.52 -15.76
CA ARG A 127 -38.34 -1.55 -16.12
C ARG A 127 -38.26 -1.03 -17.55
N LYS A 128 -38.27 -1.92 -18.54
CA LYS A 128 -38.65 -1.59 -19.93
C LYS A 128 -39.36 -2.79 -20.55
N GLU A 129 -40.66 -2.94 -20.26
CA GLU A 129 -41.70 -3.30 -21.25
C GLU A 129 -43.07 -3.39 -20.58
N LYS A 130 -43.87 -2.32 -20.74
CA LYS A 130 -45.33 -2.38 -20.61
C LYS A 130 -45.96 -1.51 -21.70
N LYS A 131 -46.21 -2.11 -22.85
CA LYS A 131 -47.33 -1.85 -23.77
C LYS A 131 -47.04 -2.75 -24.98
N ILE A 132 -47.79 -3.83 -25.18
CA ILE A 132 -48.88 -3.85 -26.17
C ILE A 132 -49.66 -5.18 -26.01
N ILE A 133 -50.98 -5.04 -25.82
CA ILE A 133 -52.08 -5.92 -26.27
C ILE A 133 -52.45 -7.19 -25.45
N LYS A 134 -53.56 -7.03 -24.71
CA LYS A 134 -54.81 -7.82 -24.62
C LYS A 134 -54.78 -9.36 -24.75
N LYS A 135 -55.53 -9.96 -23.80
CA LYS A 135 -56.36 -11.19 -23.89
C LYS A 135 -55.56 -12.47 -24.24
N SER A 136 -55.71 -13.62 -23.60
CA SER A 136 -56.81 -14.18 -22.82
C SER A 136 -56.34 -15.53 -22.27
N SER A 137 -56.90 -15.90 -21.12
CA SER A 137 -57.35 -17.26 -20.78
C SER A 137 -56.38 -18.45 -20.83
N SER A 138 -56.16 -18.99 -19.62
CA SER A 138 -56.42 -20.38 -19.25
C SER A 138 -55.28 -21.40 -19.31
N ARG A 139 -55.16 -22.13 -18.17
CA ARG A 139 -54.93 -23.58 -18.04
C ARG A 139 -53.51 -24.05 -18.46
N LYS A 140 -52.82 -24.99 -17.79
CA LYS A 140 -53.15 -25.99 -16.77
C LYS A 140 -51.85 -26.77 -16.45
N SER A 141 -51.61 -26.98 -15.15
CA SER A 141 -50.87 -28.07 -14.46
C SER A 141 -49.95 -29.05 -15.22
N ARG A 142 -48.80 -29.38 -14.57
CA ARG A 142 -48.25 -30.72 -14.18
C ARG A 142 -46.70 -30.62 -14.11
N LYS A 143 -46.02 -30.93 -12.99
CA LYS A 143 -45.62 -32.26 -12.46
C LYS A 143 -44.91 -33.10 -13.52
N ASP A 144 -43.77 -33.76 -13.34
CA ASP A 144 -42.82 -34.07 -12.26
C ASP A 144 -41.53 -34.58 -12.99
N GLU A 145 -40.57 -35.15 -12.24
CA GLU A 145 -39.43 -36.00 -12.67
C GLU A 145 -38.08 -35.27 -12.82
N SER A 146 -37.06 -35.46 -11.96
CA SER A 146 -36.39 -36.62 -11.34
C SER A 146 -35.15 -37.10 -12.11
N CYS A 147 -34.19 -37.64 -11.34
CA CYS A 147 -32.89 -38.20 -11.72
C CYS A 147 -31.84 -37.17 -12.20
N GLY A 148 -30.58 -37.21 -11.79
CA GLY A 148 -29.79 -38.25 -11.16
C GLY A 148 -28.34 -38.00 -11.55
N ILE A 149 -27.48 -37.88 -10.53
CA ILE A 149 -26.00 -37.96 -10.50
C ILE A 149 -25.54 -39.20 -11.37
N PRO A 150 -24.28 -39.38 -11.89
CA PRO A 150 -23.04 -38.76 -11.40
C PRO A 150 -21.75 -38.68 -12.31
N LEU A 151 -20.71 -38.09 -11.71
CA LEU A 151 -19.28 -38.52 -11.67
C LEU A 151 -18.28 -38.33 -12.85
N LYS A 152 -17.04 -38.01 -12.39
CA LYS A 152 -15.69 -38.18 -12.98
C LYS A 152 -15.33 -37.19 -14.10
N GLY A 153 -14.14 -36.60 -14.15
CA GLY A 153 -12.89 -36.86 -13.46
C GLY A 153 -11.76 -36.59 -14.46
N SER A 154 -10.67 -35.95 -14.02
CA SER A 154 -9.28 -36.07 -14.49
C SER A 154 -8.45 -35.06 -13.71
#